data_AF-A0A3M1CJH0-F1
#
_entry.id   AF-A0A3M1CJH0-F1
#
_cell.length_a   1.000
_cell.length_b   1.000
_cell.length_c   1.000
_cell.angle_alpha   90.00
_cell.angle_beta   90.00
_cell.angle_gamma   90.00
#
_symmetry.space_group_name_H-M   'P 1'
#
loop_
_entity.id
_entity.type
_entity.pdbx_description
1 polymer ?
#
loop_
_entity_poly.entity_id
_entity_poly.type
_entity_poly.pdbx_seq_one_letter_code
_entity_poly.pdbx_strand_id
1 'polypeptide(L)'
;AWREQVVPGLDLRVDTGFGRLQGTEAAPALVLADDASIRVDIDRSKVRDDFRQFTVHTRSATVTVLGTRYLVETSQGRTHVETRRGLVKVECADGRQQLVAAGQAADCDPVPDVRILAHMQAMDRAPDDSAPLLSLADRYDVLTRLLAGSTPERFIATADVMLARAIADPDYRRVIELARIDAMCALRWDLPARDAAAAWLRDSAPVAVDHADTIARTGCAEPR
;
A
#
# COMPACT_ATOMS: atom_id res chain seq x y z
N ALA A 1 -19.62 5.76 11.59
CA ALA A 1 -18.50 6.10 12.49
C ALA A 1 -18.69 5.38 13.82
N TRP A 2 -17.71 4.59 14.23
CA TRP A 2 -17.68 3.89 15.52
C TRP A 2 -16.85 4.69 16.52
N ARG A 3 -17.21 4.66 17.80
CA ARG A 3 -16.51 5.39 18.86
C ARG A 3 -16.42 4.49 20.10
N GLU A 4 -15.22 4.38 20.66
CA GLU A 4 -14.97 3.64 21.88
C GLU A 4 -13.91 4.35 22.72
N GLN A 5 -14.09 4.30 24.03
CA GLN A 5 -13.04 4.66 24.97
C GLN A 5 -12.25 3.39 25.30
N VAL A 6 -10.98 3.35 24.92
CA VAL A 6 -10.13 2.15 25.08
C VAL A 6 -9.64 2.02 26.51
N VAL A 7 -9.20 3.14 27.07
CA VAL A 7 -8.85 3.33 28.49
C VAL A 7 -9.30 4.74 28.90
N PRO A 8 -9.45 5.04 30.19
CA PRO A 8 -9.78 6.39 30.64
C PRO A 8 -8.87 7.43 30.00
N GLY A 9 -9.47 8.43 29.33
CA GLY A 9 -8.72 9.49 28.64
C GLY A 9 -8.22 9.15 27.24
N LEU A 10 -8.36 7.92 26.73
CA LEU A 10 -8.06 7.57 25.34
C LEU A 10 -9.35 7.28 24.58
N ASP A 11 -9.80 8.26 23.79
CA ASP A 11 -10.96 8.16 22.93
C ASP A 11 -10.53 7.85 21.49
N LEU A 12 -11.05 6.75 20.93
CA LEU A 12 -10.90 6.40 19.52
C LEU A 12 -12.20 6.63 18.78
N ARG A 13 -12.09 7.18 17.58
CA ARG A 13 -13.20 7.31 16.63
C ARG A 13 -12.76 6.80 15.27
N VAL A 14 -13.43 5.76 14.78
CA VAL A 14 -13.24 5.23 13.43
C VAL A 14 -14.26 5.90 12.53
N ASP A 15 -13.79 6.75 11.61
CA ASP A 15 -14.63 7.44 10.65
C ASP A 15 -14.97 6.52 9.47
N THR A 16 -13.99 5.76 8.95
CA THR A 16 -14.15 4.74 7.90
C THR A 16 -13.30 3.50 8.18
N GLY A 17 -13.68 2.36 7.58
CA GLY A 17 -12.95 1.10 7.71
C GLY A 17 -13.08 0.42 9.07
N PHE A 18 -12.10 -0.39 9.43
CA PHE A 18 -12.06 -1.14 10.69
C PHE A 18 -10.64 -1.22 11.26
N GLY A 19 -10.53 -1.48 12.55
CA GLY A 19 -9.27 -1.71 13.24
C GLY A 19 -9.45 -2.72 14.35
N ARG A 20 -8.35 -3.36 14.76
CA ARG A 20 -8.32 -4.36 15.82
C ARG A 20 -7.47 -3.85 16.98
N LEU A 21 -8.08 -3.67 18.14
CA LEU A 21 -7.38 -3.35 19.37
C LEU A 21 -6.60 -4.56 19.88
N GLN A 22 -5.40 -4.30 20.38
CA GLN A 22 -4.50 -5.27 20.99
C GLN A 22 -3.57 -4.56 21.99
N GLY A 23 -2.64 -5.31 22.60
CA GLY A 23 -1.73 -4.78 23.61
C GLY A 23 -2.31 -4.83 25.02
N THR A 24 -1.92 -3.88 25.86
CA THR A 24 -2.32 -3.81 27.28
C THR A 24 -2.92 -2.44 27.61
N GLU A 25 -3.53 -2.27 28.79
CA GLU A 25 -4.02 -0.94 29.22
C GLU A 25 -2.88 0.11 29.32
N ALA A 26 -1.67 -0.32 29.70
CA ALA A 26 -0.50 0.56 29.82
C ALA A 26 0.14 0.91 28.48
N ALA A 27 -0.02 0.05 27.47
CA ALA A 27 0.51 0.25 26.12
C ALA A 27 -0.46 -0.30 25.06
N PRO A 28 -1.64 0.33 24.90
CA PRO A 28 -2.62 -0.12 23.93
C PRO A 28 -2.10 0.09 22.51
N ALA A 29 -2.48 -0.83 21.63
CA ALA A 29 -2.10 -0.81 20.23
C ALA A 29 -3.32 -1.07 19.36
N LEU A 30 -3.42 -0.36 18.24
CA LEU A 30 -4.46 -0.55 17.25
C LEU A 30 -3.83 -0.99 15.94
N VAL A 31 -4.23 -2.15 15.42
CA VAL A 31 -3.90 -2.56 14.05
C VAL A 31 -5.01 -2.05 13.14
N LEU A 32 -4.70 -1.08 12.29
CA LEU A 32 -5.66 -0.46 11.40
C LEU A 32 -5.65 -1.18 10.04
N ALA A 33 -6.84 -1.44 9.50
CA ALA A 33 -6.99 -2.02 8.16
C ALA A 33 -6.59 -1.02 7.07
N ASP A 34 -6.49 -1.49 5.83
CA ASP A 34 -6.37 -0.61 4.67
C ASP A 34 -7.69 0.16 4.45
N ASP A 35 -7.60 1.32 3.79
CA ASP A 35 -8.74 2.20 3.47
C ASP A 35 -9.58 2.60 4.71
N ALA A 36 -8.91 2.81 5.84
CA ALA A 36 -9.51 3.15 7.12
C ALA A 36 -9.02 4.51 7.63
N SER A 37 -9.91 5.25 8.28
CA SER A 37 -9.64 6.57 8.84
C SER A 37 -10.02 6.58 10.32
N ILE A 38 -9.07 6.98 11.17
CA ILE A 38 -9.29 7.09 12.61
C ILE A 38 -8.86 8.44 13.14
N ARG A 39 -9.64 8.96 14.08
CA ARG A 39 -9.28 10.09 14.93
C ARG A 39 -9.05 9.58 16.33
N VAL A 40 -8.00 10.10 16.95
CA VAL A 40 -7.67 9.75 18.31
C VAL A 40 -7.54 11.02 19.15
N ASP A 41 -8.13 10.98 20.33
CA ASP A 41 -8.00 12.00 21.36
C ASP A 41 -7.45 11.36 22.64
N ILE A 42 -6.32 11.86 23.14
CA ILE A 42 -5.69 11.46 24.39
C ILE A 42 -5.72 12.64 25.36
N ASP A 43 -6.54 12.53 26.39
CA ASP A 43 -6.55 13.42 27.54
C ASP A 43 -5.57 12.90 28.59
N ARG A 44 -4.34 13.43 28.54
CA ARG A 44 -3.25 13.07 29.47
C ARG A 44 -3.57 13.33 30.95
N SER A 45 -4.59 14.14 31.26
CA SER A 45 -5.03 14.35 32.65
C SER A 45 -5.90 13.24 33.21
N LYS A 46 -6.41 12.35 32.35
CA LYS A 46 -7.35 11.27 32.69
C LYS A 46 -6.78 9.87 32.50
N VAL A 47 -5.69 9.74 31.73
CA VAL A 47 -4.97 8.47 31.63
C VAL A 47 -4.33 8.13 32.97
N ARG A 48 -4.27 6.83 33.28
CA ARG A 48 -3.63 6.31 34.50
C ARG A 48 -2.12 6.59 34.44
N ASP A 49 -1.47 6.69 35.61
CA ASP A 49 -0.04 6.99 35.72
C ASP A 49 0.87 5.93 35.06
N ASP A 50 0.37 4.70 34.89
CA ASP A 50 1.08 3.61 34.21
C ASP A 50 0.89 3.62 32.68
N PHE A 51 0.08 4.52 32.12
CA PHE A 51 -0.09 4.68 30.69
C PHE A 51 1.19 5.24 30.06
N ARG A 52 1.84 4.42 29.24
CA ARG A 52 3.12 4.78 28.59
C ARG A 52 2.89 5.41 27.24
N GLN A 53 2.18 4.71 26.36
CA GLN A 53 2.01 5.10 24.96
C GLN A 53 0.80 4.41 24.33
N PHE A 54 0.32 4.98 23.24
CA PHE A 54 -0.60 4.29 22.33
C PHE A 54 0.05 4.20 20.96
N THR A 55 -0.06 3.03 20.31
CA THR A 55 0.49 2.81 18.97
C THR A 55 -0.60 2.48 17.96
N VAL A 56 -0.49 3.03 16.76
CA VAL A 56 -1.29 2.61 15.60
C VAL A 56 -0.36 1.93 14.62
N HIS A 57 -0.63 0.66 14.33
CA HIS A 57 0.07 -0.12 13.33
C HIS A 57 -0.76 -0.14 12.05
N THR A 58 -0.10 0.24 10.96
CA THR A 58 -0.62 0.17 9.60
C THR A 58 0.33 -0.68 8.77
N ARG A 59 0.02 -0.95 7.50
CA ARG A 59 0.93 -1.69 6.62
C ARG A 59 2.24 -0.94 6.36
N SER A 60 2.19 0.39 6.22
CA SER A 60 3.34 1.21 5.83
C SER A 60 3.96 2.02 6.98
N ALA A 61 3.37 2.00 8.18
CA ALA A 61 3.88 2.76 9.32
C ALA A 61 3.49 2.18 10.68
N THR A 62 4.36 2.40 11.66
CA THR A 62 4.02 2.38 13.09
C THR A 62 3.99 3.81 13.61
N VAL A 63 2.84 4.22 14.12
CA VAL A 63 2.58 5.56 14.65
C VAL A 63 2.56 5.46 16.17
N THR A 64 3.59 5.98 16.83
CA THR A 64 3.66 6.05 18.30
C THR A 64 3.23 7.42 18.76
N VAL A 65 2.18 7.45 19.57
CA VAL A 65 1.53 8.69 19.92
C VAL A 65 2.05 9.18 21.25
N LEU A 66 2.59 10.39 21.22
CA LEU A 66 3.07 11.10 22.40
C LEU A 66 2.14 12.25 22.79
N GLY A 67 1.36 12.78 21.84
CA GLY A 67 0.46 13.93 21.93
C GLY A 67 -0.99 13.60 22.27
N THR A 68 -1.89 14.52 21.88
CA THR A 68 -3.29 14.49 22.32
C THR A 68 -4.29 14.34 21.18
N ARG A 69 -4.11 14.98 20.01
CA ARG A 69 -5.11 14.88 18.92
C ARG A 69 -4.48 14.71 17.56
N TYR A 70 -4.88 13.66 16.85
CA TYR A 70 -4.33 13.30 15.54
C TYR A 70 -5.31 12.44 14.74
N LEU A 71 -5.07 12.42 13.44
CA LEU A 71 -5.78 11.66 12.43
C LEU A 71 -4.77 10.70 11.80
N VAL A 72 -5.16 9.43 11.68
CA VAL A 72 -4.40 8.42 10.91
C VAL A 72 -5.33 7.88 9.85
N GLU A 73 -4.89 7.95 8.60
CA GLU A 73 -5.62 7.46 7.44
C GLU A 73 -4.76 6.48 6.68
N THR A 74 -5.34 5.35 6.32
CA THR A 74 -4.76 4.41 5.36
C THR A 74 -5.53 4.54 4.07
N SER A 75 -4.84 4.63 2.95
CA SER A 75 -5.45 4.56 1.62
C SER A 75 -4.48 3.92 0.65
N GLN A 76 -4.91 2.87 -0.03
CA GLN A 76 -4.07 2.14 -0.98
C GLN A 76 -2.70 1.76 -0.37
N GLY A 77 -2.70 1.35 0.90
CA GLY A 77 -1.49 0.95 1.64
C GLY A 77 -0.55 2.09 2.05
N ARG A 78 -0.80 3.33 1.62
CA ARG A 78 -0.17 4.53 2.17
C ARG A 78 -0.78 4.84 3.54
N THR A 79 0.04 5.32 4.46
CA THR A 79 -0.40 5.86 5.73
C THR A 79 -0.13 7.35 5.78
N HIS A 80 -1.19 8.12 5.96
CA HIS A 80 -1.16 9.55 6.22
C HIS A 80 -1.41 9.81 7.70
N VAL A 81 -0.60 10.66 8.31
CA VAL A 81 -0.72 11.06 9.72
C VAL A 81 -0.76 12.57 9.81
N GLU A 82 -1.88 13.14 10.26
CA GLU A 82 -2.03 14.57 10.55
C GLU A 82 -2.08 14.78 12.08
N THR A 83 -1.20 15.62 12.60
CA THR A 83 -1.18 15.95 14.03
C THR A 83 -1.82 17.31 14.27
N ARG A 84 -2.96 17.33 14.97
CA ARG A 84 -3.65 18.58 15.32
C ARG A 84 -3.15 19.19 16.62
N ARG A 85 -2.79 18.35 17.59
CA ARG A 85 -2.27 18.80 18.89
C ARG A 85 -1.30 17.80 19.49
N GLY A 86 -0.15 18.31 19.92
CA GLY A 86 0.91 17.54 20.56
C GLY A 86 1.96 17.08 19.54
N LEU A 87 2.49 15.87 19.74
CA LEU A 87 3.59 15.31 18.97
C LEU A 87 3.32 13.84 18.68
N VAL A 88 3.63 13.39 17.47
CA VAL A 88 3.52 11.98 17.09
C VAL A 88 4.85 11.52 16.51
N LYS A 89 5.33 10.34 16.92
CA LYS A 89 6.46 9.69 16.26
C LYS A 89 5.91 8.74 15.19
N VAL A 90 6.30 8.96 13.94
CA VAL A 90 5.95 8.10 12.82
C VAL A 90 7.21 7.35 12.39
N GLU A 91 7.11 6.04 12.33
CA GLU A 91 8.14 5.14 11.80
C GLU A 91 7.57 4.44 10.58
N CYS A 92 8.01 4.85 9.39
CA CYS A 92 7.62 4.23 8.14
C CYS A 92 8.30 2.86 8.00
N ALA A 93 7.67 1.95 7.25
CA ALA A 93 8.18 0.60 7.04
C ALA A 93 9.50 0.55 6.22
N ASP A 94 9.88 1.65 5.57
CA ASP A 94 11.18 1.85 4.91
C ASP A 94 12.31 2.23 5.89
N GLY A 95 12.00 2.36 7.19
CA GLY A 95 12.93 2.73 8.25
C GLY A 95 13.06 4.24 8.48
N ARG A 96 12.42 5.10 7.68
CA ARG A 96 12.37 6.54 7.95
C ARG A 96 11.60 6.80 9.23
N GLN A 97 12.16 7.61 10.11
CA GLN A 97 11.52 8.05 11.35
C GLN A 97 11.34 9.57 11.33
N GLN A 98 10.15 10.03 11.76
CA GLN A 98 9.79 11.45 11.77
C GLN A 98 9.03 11.79 13.06
N LEU A 99 9.22 13.00 13.54
CA LEU A 99 8.39 13.60 14.57
C LEU A 99 7.45 14.60 13.91
N VAL A 100 6.14 14.40 14.07
CA VAL A 100 5.08 15.21 13.48
C VAL A 100 4.47 16.06 14.58
N ALA A 101 4.73 17.37 14.54
CA ALA A 101 4.20 18.33 15.51
C ALA A 101 2.81 18.82 15.11
N ALA A 102 2.17 19.58 16.00
CA ALA A 102 0.87 20.20 15.74
C ALA A 102 0.89 21.06 14.46
N GLY A 103 -0.12 20.86 13.60
CA GLY A 103 -0.26 21.51 12.31
C GLY A 103 0.55 20.86 11.18
N GLN A 104 1.29 19.77 11.47
CA GLN A 104 2.07 19.04 10.47
C GLN A 104 1.41 17.72 10.10
N ALA A 105 1.82 17.20 8.95
CA ALA A 105 1.47 15.87 8.48
C ALA A 105 2.70 15.11 7.99
N ALA A 106 2.59 13.78 7.96
CA ALA A 106 3.59 12.90 7.36
C ALA A 106 2.92 11.77 6.59
N ASP A 107 3.57 11.36 5.50
CA ASP A 107 3.15 10.27 4.64
C ASP A 107 4.21 9.15 4.63
N CYS A 108 3.73 7.92 4.78
CA CYS A 108 4.52 6.69 4.60
C CYS A 108 3.94 5.91 3.43
N ASP A 109 4.75 5.73 2.38
CA ASP A 109 4.37 4.93 1.23
C ASP A 109 4.51 3.41 1.51
N PRO A 110 3.76 2.56 0.80
CA PRO A 110 3.94 1.12 0.86
C PRO A 110 5.36 0.71 0.44
N VAL A 111 5.92 -0.27 1.14
CA VAL A 111 7.27 -0.80 0.85
C VAL A 111 7.19 -1.86 -0.25
N PRO A 112 8.07 -1.83 -1.26
CA PRO A 112 8.18 -2.87 -2.27
C PRO A 112 8.28 -4.30 -1.68
N ASP A 113 7.75 -5.28 -2.40
CA ASP A 113 8.02 -6.69 -2.13
C ASP A 113 9.38 -7.06 -2.73
N VAL A 114 10.39 -7.21 -1.88
CA VAL A 114 11.77 -7.53 -2.29
C VAL A 114 11.85 -8.82 -3.11
N ARG A 115 10.96 -9.79 -2.86
CA ARG A 115 10.95 -11.06 -3.61
C ARG A 115 10.47 -10.84 -5.04
N ILE A 116 9.42 -10.04 -5.21
CA ILE A 116 8.88 -9.67 -6.52
C ILE A 116 9.89 -8.80 -7.25
N LEU A 117 10.51 -7.84 -6.56
CA LEU A 117 11.54 -6.99 -7.12
C LEU A 117 12.71 -7.81 -7.67
N ALA A 118 13.18 -8.81 -6.91
CA ALA A 118 14.25 -9.71 -7.34
C ALA A 118 13.86 -10.54 -8.56
N HIS A 119 12.61 -11.06 -8.61
CA HIS A 119 12.11 -11.76 -9.79
C HIS A 119 12.02 -10.83 -11.00
N MET A 120 11.51 -9.62 -10.80
CA MET A 120 11.38 -8.65 -11.88
C MET A 120 12.73 -8.25 -12.45
N GLN A 121 13.74 -8.06 -11.60
CA GLN A 121 15.11 -7.79 -12.01
C GLN A 121 15.76 -8.98 -12.72
N ALA A 122 15.46 -10.21 -12.29
CA ALA A 122 15.97 -11.41 -12.96
C ALA A 122 15.42 -11.53 -14.39
N MET A 123 14.16 -11.16 -14.61
CA MET A 123 13.54 -11.16 -15.95
C MET A 123 13.99 -10.00 -16.84
N ASP A 124 14.45 -8.87 -16.28
CA ASP A 124 14.99 -7.73 -17.03
C ASP A 124 16.45 -7.94 -17.50
N ARG A 125 17.18 -8.87 -16.87
CA ARG A 125 18.56 -9.15 -17.30
C ARG A 125 18.55 -9.67 -18.73
N ALA A 126 19.49 -9.17 -19.52
CA ALA A 126 19.74 -9.70 -20.86
C ALA A 126 19.88 -11.24 -20.75
N PRO A 127 19.19 -12.00 -21.61
CA PRO A 127 19.37 -13.43 -21.63
C PRO A 127 20.85 -13.74 -21.83
N ASP A 128 21.37 -14.64 -21.01
CA ASP A 128 22.57 -15.38 -21.43
C ASP A 128 22.22 -16.11 -22.73
N ASP A 129 23.14 -16.18 -23.70
CA ASP A 129 22.91 -16.77 -25.03
C ASP A 129 22.38 -18.23 -24.97
N SER A 130 22.46 -18.84 -23.78
CA SER A 130 22.06 -20.20 -23.48
C SER A 130 20.66 -20.34 -22.86
N ALA A 131 20.02 -19.25 -22.42
CA ALA A 131 18.76 -19.30 -21.69
C ALA A 131 17.56 -19.10 -22.64
N PRO A 132 16.55 -20.00 -22.63
CA PRO A 132 15.33 -19.77 -23.38
C PRO A 132 14.65 -18.50 -22.89
N LEU A 133 14.42 -17.56 -23.81
CA LEU A 133 13.66 -16.34 -23.55
C LEU A 133 12.22 -16.71 -23.24
N LEU A 134 11.75 -16.33 -22.04
CA LEU A 134 10.32 -16.40 -21.72
C LEU A 134 9.54 -15.52 -22.69
N SER A 135 8.42 -16.05 -23.19
CA SER A 135 7.50 -15.24 -23.99
C SER A 135 6.90 -14.11 -23.14
N LEU A 136 6.37 -13.07 -23.77
CA LEU A 136 5.72 -11.97 -23.06
C LEU A 136 4.51 -12.44 -22.25
N ALA A 137 3.77 -13.43 -22.76
CA ALA A 137 2.66 -14.07 -22.05
C ALA A 137 3.16 -14.80 -20.80
N ASP A 138 4.24 -15.60 -20.91
CA ASP A 138 4.81 -16.30 -19.75
C ASP A 138 5.32 -15.33 -18.67
N ARG A 139 5.94 -14.22 -19.08
CA ARG A 139 6.39 -13.18 -18.14
C ARG A 139 5.21 -12.54 -17.42
N TYR A 140 4.12 -12.25 -18.14
CA TYR A 140 2.90 -11.73 -17.53
C TYR A 140 2.28 -12.73 -16.55
N ASP A 141 2.18 -14.02 -16.93
CA ASP A 141 1.68 -15.10 -16.06
C ASP A 141 2.56 -15.31 -14.80
N VAL A 142 3.86 -15.04 -14.90
CA VAL A 142 4.74 -15.01 -13.71
C VAL A 142 4.37 -13.83 -12.81
N LEU A 143 4.21 -12.62 -13.37
CA LEU A 143 3.89 -11.43 -12.58
C LEU A 143 2.51 -11.50 -11.92
N THR A 144 1.49 -12.02 -12.60
CA THR A 144 0.14 -12.19 -12.02
C THR A 144 0.13 -13.22 -10.89
N ARG A 145 0.90 -14.31 -11.02
CA ARG A 145 1.11 -15.26 -9.90
C ARG A 145 1.84 -14.62 -8.72
N LEU A 146 2.84 -13.77 -8.98
CA LEU A 146 3.53 -13.01 -7.93
C LEU A 146 2.61 -12.01 -7.25
N LEU A 147 1.74 -11.31 -8.01
CA LEU A 147 0.70 -10.44 -7.49
C LEU A 147 -0.25 -11.19 -6.56
N ALA A 148 -0.74 -12.37 -6.97
CA ALA A 148 -1.60 -13.20 -6.13
C ALA A 148 -0.94 -13.67 -4.83
N GLY A 149 0.40 -13.75 -4.80
CA GLY A 149 1.20 -14.07 -3.61
C GLY A 149 1.64 -12.86 -2.78
N SER A 150 1.18 -11.64 -3.11
CA SER A 150 1.50 -10.39 -2.43
C SER A 150 0.24 -9.54 -2.23
N THR A 151 0.39 -8.33 -1.70
CA THR A 151 -0.72 -7.36 -1.67
C THR A 151 -0.62 -6.44 -2.88
N PRO A 152 -1.75 -5.97 -3.46
CA PRO A 152 -1.71 -5.13 -4.65
C PRO A 152 -0.87 -3.85 -4.48
N GLU A 153 -0.88 -3.23 -3.31
CA GLU A 153 -0.12 -2.01 -3.00
C GLU A 153 1.38 -2.26 -3.00
N ARG A 154 1.82 -3.39 -2.42
CA ARG A 154 3.23 -3.79 -2.44
C ARG A 154 3.67 -4.13 -3.86
N PHE A 155 2.80 -4.76 -4.64
CA PHE A 155 3.07 -5.01 -6.05
C PHE A 155 3.22 -3.70 -6.82
N ILE A 156 2.29 -2.75 -6.66
CA ILE A 156 2.36 -1.42 -7.29
C ILE A 156 3.66 -0.70 -6.91
N ALA A 157 4.00 -0.66 -5.62
CA ALA A 157 5.26 -0.06 -5.16
C ALA A 157 6.48 -0.75 -5.79
N THR A 158 6.42 -2.07 -5.98
CA THR A 158 7.50 -2.83 -6.63
C THR A 158 7.60 -2.52 -8.13
N ALA A 159 6.45 -2.47 -8.80
CA ALA A 159 6.36 -2.11 -10.21
C ALA A 159 6.84 -0.67 -10.43
N ASP A 160 6.47 0.28 -9.58
CA ASP A 160 6.95 1.67 -9.64
C ASP A 160 8.48 1.74 -9.52
N VAL A 161 9.07 0.99 -8.58
CA VAL A 161 10.53 0.89 -8.46
C VAL A 161 11.17 0.32 -9.72
N MET A 162 10.59 -0.72 -10.34
CA MET A 162 11.12 -1.26 -11.59
C MET A 162 10.96 -0.29 -12.76
N LEU A 163 9.79 0.34 -12.91
CA LEU A 163 9.47 1.26 -14.01
C LEU A 163 10.25 2.57 -13.94
N ALA A 164 10.70 2.99 -12.76
CA ALA A 164 11.61 4.12 -12.57
C ALA A 164 13.06 3.81 -12.99
N ARG A 165 13.41 2.54 -13.20
CA ARG A 165 14.75 2.13 -13.69
C ARG A 165 14.77 2.12 -15.21
N ALA A 166 15.99 2.17 -15.76
CA ALA A 166 16.21 1.88 -17.17
C ALA A 166 16.04 0.36 -17.40
N ILE A 167 14.81 -0.06 -17.67
CA ILE A 167 14.46 -1.42 -18.09
C ILE A 167 15.03 -1.62 -19.49
N ALA A 168 15.83 -2.66 -19.68
CA ALA A 168 16.54 -2.90 -20.93
C ALA A 168 15.60 -3.36 -22.06
N ASP A 169 14.57 -4.12 -21.70
CA ASP A 169 13.59 -4.66 -22.62
C ASP A 169 12.28 -3.83 -22.60
N PRO A 170 11.96 -3.08 -23.69
CA PRO A 170 10.75 -2.26 -23.76
C PRO A 170 9.46 -3.08 -23.73
N ASP A 171 9.49 -4.34 -24.17
CA ASP A 171 8.32 -5.22 -24.09
C ASP A 171 8.14 -5.73 -22.66
N TYR A 172 9.23 -5.99 -21.94
CA TYR A 172 9.14 -6.31 -20.52
C TYR A 172 8.59 -5.17 -19.68
N ARG A 173 8.99 -3.92 -19.99
CA ARG A 173 8.40 -2.73 -19.38
C ARG A 173 6.87 -2.72 -19.49
N ARG A 174 6.34 -3.05 -20.67
CA ARG A 174 4.89 -3.12 -20.92
C ARG A 174 4.22 -4.22 -20.08
N VAL A 175 4.86 -5.37 -19.94
CA VAL A 175 4.37 -6.47 -19.09
C VAL A 175 4.27 -6.03 -17.62
N ILE A 176 5.25 -5.27 -17.10
CA ILE A 176 5.20 -4.70 -15.75
C ILE A 176 4.06 -3.68 -15.63
N GLU A 177 3.89 -2.78 -16.61
CA GLU A 177 2.80 -1.80 -16.62
C GLU A 177 1.42 -2.47 -16.63
N LEU A 178 1.26 -3.54 -17.42
CA LEU A 178 0.03 -4.35 -17.48
C LEU A 178 -0.30 -4.98 -16.12
N ALA A 179 0.64 -5.71 -15.52
CA ALA A 179 0.43 -6.34 -14.22
C ALA A 179 0.22 -5.31 -13.10
N ARG A 180 0.83 -4.12 -13.22
CA ARG A 180 0.59 -2.99 -12.30
C ARG A 180 -0.85 -2.49 -12.41
N ILE A 181 -1.40 -2.37 -13.61
CA ILE A 181 -2.80 -2.00 -13.83
C ILE A 181 -3.73 -3.03 -13.17
N ASP A 182 -3.44 -4.33 -13.29
CA ASP A 182 -4.23 -5.37 -12.61
C ASP A 182 -4.19 -5.24 -11.09
N ALA A 183 -3.04 -4.89 -10.52
CA ALA A 183 -2.93 -4.61 -9.10
C ALA A 183 -3.76 -3.38 -8.69
N MET A 184 -3.74 -2.31 -9.50
CA MET A 184 -4.57 -1.12 -9.24
C MET A 184 -6.07 -1.43 -9.36
N CYS A 185 -6.44 -2.27 -10.32
CA CYS A 185 -7.79 -2.80 -10.47
C CYS A 185 -8.26 -3.56 -9.21
N ALA A 186 -7.39 -4.37 -8.60
CA ALA A 186 -7.70 -5.05 -7.34
C ALA A 186 -7.96 -4.07 -6.17
N LEU A 187 -7.46 -2.83 -6.26
CA LEU A 187 -7.72 -1.73 -5.32
C LEU A 187 -8.94 -0.87 -5.69
N ARG A 188 -9.76 -1.33 -6.66
CA ARG A 188 -10.94 -0.60 -7.16
C ARG A 188 -10.60 0.79 -7.72
N TRP A 189 -9.46 0.92 -8.38
CA TRP A 189 -9.06 2.16 -9.03
C TRP A 189 -10.00 2.54 -10.19
N ASP A 190 -10.17 3.84 -10.42
CA ASP A 190 -11.25 4.46 -11.21
C ASP A 190 -11.31 4.00 -12.70
N LEU A 191 -12.54 3.84 -13.21
CA LEU A 191 -12.88 3.26 -14.53
C LEU A 191 -12.29 4.02 -15.73
N PRO A 192 -12.27 5.37 -15.80
CA PRO A 192 -11.73 6.11 -16.93
C PRO A 192 -10.21 5.97 -17.08
N ALA A 193 -9.47 5.93 -15.96
CA ALA A 193 -8.02 5.71 -15.97
C ALA A 193 -7.67 4.30 -16.46
N ARG A 194 -8.50 3.31 -16.09
CA ARG A 194 -8.43 1.94 -16.60
C ARG A 194 -8.64 1.88 -18.11
N ASP A 195 -9.69 2.51 -18.63
CA ASP A 195 -10.03 2.44 -20.05
C ASP A 195 -8.96 3.12 -20.93
N ALA A 196 -8.37 4.22 -20.44
CA ALA A 196 -7.24 4.88 -21.09
C ALA A 196 -5.98 4.00 -21.12
N ALA A 197 -5.67 3.31 -20.01
CA ALA A 197 -4.52 2.41 -19.96
C ALA A 197 -4.71 1.18 -20.88
N ALA A 198 -5.91 0.60 -20.90
CA ALA A 198 -6.25 -0.51 -21.79
C ALA A 198 -6.24 -0.09 -23.28
N ALA A 199 -6.67 1.13 -23.61
CA ALA A 199 -6.57 1.67 -24.97
C ALA A 199 -5.10 1.85 -25.41
N TRP A 200 -4.26 2.42 -24.54
CA TRP A 200 -2.84 2.59 -24.82
C TRP A 200 -2.12 1.24 -25.07
N LEU A 201 -2.48 0.21 -24.30
CA LEU A 201 -1.96 -1.14 -24.50
C LEU A 201 -2.35 -1.71 -25.88
N ARG A 202 -3.63 -1.61 -26.26
CA ARG A 202 -4.16 -2.11 -27.55
C ARG A 202 -3.44 -1.52 -28.77
N ASP A 203 -3.11 -0.24 -28.72
CA ASP A 203 -2.47 0.46 -29.83
C ASP A 203 -0.98 0.11 -29.99
N SER A 204 -0.38 -0.61 -29.03
CA SER A 204 1.08 -0.71 -28.91
C SER A 204 1.72 -2.03 -29.38
N ALA A 205 1.01 -3.19 -29.45
CA ALA A 205 1.54 -4.48 -29.94
C ALA A 205 0.52 -5.66 -29.94
N PRO A 206 0.78 -6.80 -30.64
CA PRO A 206 -0.11 -7.97 -30.69
C PRO A 206 -0.38 -8.67 -29.34
N VAL A 207 0.59 -8.69 -28.43
CA VAL A 207 0.44 -9.31 -27.09
C VAL A 207 -0.60 -8.58 -26.24
N ALA A 208 -0.83 -7.31 -26.52
CA ALA A 208 -1.88 -6.54 -25.86
C ALA A 208 -3.28 -6.86 -26.39
N VAL A 209 -3.45 -7.46 -27.57
CA VAL A 209 -4.80 -7.67 -28.12
C VAL A 209 -5.53 -8.79 -27.38
N ASP A 210 -4.89 -9.94 -27.15
CA ASP A 210 -5.52 -11.07 -26.46
C ASP A 210 -5.76 -10.80 -24.95
N HIS A 211 -4.88 -10.02 -24.31
CA HIS A 211 -5.02 -9.67 -22.89
C HIS A 211 -5.79 -8.37 -22.63
N ALA A 212 -5.70 -7.34 -23.48
CA ALA A 212 -6.55 -6.16 -23.34
C ALA A 212 -8.02 -6.49 -23.65
N ASP A 213 -8.30 -7.44 -24.54
CA ASP A 213 -9.65 -7.96 -24.68
C ASP A 213 -10.10 -8.78 -23.46
N THR A 214 -9.17 -9.39 -22.71
CA THR A 214 -9.50 -10.05 -21.44
C THR A 214 -9.81 -9.00 -20.38
N ILE A 215 -8.95 -7.99 -20.19
CA ILE A 215 -9.14 -6.85 -19.27
C ILE A 215 -10.41 -6.05 -19.61
N ALA A 216 -10.71 -5.86 -20.91
CA ALA A 216 -11.89 -5.15 -21.37
C ALA A 216 -13.18 -5.99 -21.27
N ARG A 217 -13.12 -7.32 -21.41
CA ARG A 217 -14.31 -8.20 -21.37
C ARG A 217 -14.66 -8.68 -19.97
N THR A 218 -13.70 -8.90 -19.08
CA THR A 218 -13.97 -9.48 -17.74
C THR A 218 -14.25 -8.45 -16.65
N GLY A 219 -14.06 -7.16 -16.92
CA GLY A 219 -13.86 -6.18 -15.85
C GLY A 219 -12.60 -6.53 -15.05
N CYS A 220 -12.27 -5.74 -14.02
CA CYS A 220 -11.32 -6.17 -13.00
C CYS A 220 -11.81 -7.55 -12.54
N ALA A 221 -11.13 -8.64 -12.93
CA ALA A 221 -11.63 -9.97 -12.64
C ALA A 221 -11.91 -10.04 -11.15
N GLU A 222 -13.16 -10.32 -10.76
CA GLU A 222 -13.42 -10.69 -9.38
C GLU A 222 -12.43 -11.80 -9.04
N PRO A 223 -11.64 -11.67 -7.95
CA PRO A 223 -10.74 -12.73 -7.55
C PRO A 223 -11.58 -14.00 -7.40
N ARG A 224 -11.26 -15.02 -8.22
CA ARG A 224 -11.86 -16.35 -8.10
C ARG A 224 -11.53 -16.99 -6.77
#